data_AF-X1AF50-F1
#
_entry.id   AF-X1AF50-F1
#
_cell.length_a   1.000
_cell.length_b   1.000
_cell.length_c   1.000
_cell.angle_alpha   90.00
_cell.angle_beta   90.00
_cell.angle_gamma   90.00
#
_symmetry.space_group_name_H-M   'P 1'
#
loop_
_entity.id
_entity.type
_entity.pdbx_description
1 polymer ?
#
loop_
_entity_poly.entity_id
_entity_poly.type
_entity_poly.pdbx_seq_one_letter_code
_entity_poly.pdbx_strand_id
1 'polypeptide(L)'
;MMSKNINPLTIEEVAEECKNCEKCPLYISRTKVVPGEGNAKSKVMFIGEAPGEEEDLKGKPFVGKAGQLLTKIMQSVDIKREDIFITNMTK
;
A
#
# COMPACT_ATOMS: atom_id res chain seq x y z
N MET A 1 -33.21 4.27 -4.38
CA MET A 1 -31.76 4.23 -4.11
C MET A 1 -31.06 4.37 -5.44
N MET A 2 -30.46 5.53 -5.72
CA MET A 2 -29.70 5.72 -6.96
C MET A 2 -28.46 4.85 -6.91
N SER A 3 -28.43 3.81 -7.73
CA SER A 3 -27.22 3.08 -8.09
C SER A 3 -26.24 4.09 -8.66
N LYS A 4 -25.27 4.52 -7.87
CA LYS A 4 -24.13 5.28 -8.40
C LYS A 4 -23.45 4.35 -9.41
N ASN A 5 -23.37 4.76 -10.67
CA ASN A 5 -22.41 4.20 -11.61
C ASN A 5 -21.02 4.49 -11.04
N ILE A 6 -20.48 3.55 -10.27
CA ILE A 6 -19.11 3.63 -9.77
C ILE A 6 -18.25 3.08 -10.91
N ASN A 7 -17.63 3.97 -11.68
CA ASN A 7 -16.45 3.57 -12.44
C ASN A 7 -15.34 3.31 -11.41
N PRO A 8 -14.83 2.07 -11.29
CA PRO A 8 -13.77 1.77 -10.35
C PRO A 8 -12.51 2.54 -10.75
N LEU A 9 -11.90 3.23 -9.80
CA LEU A 9 -10.60 3.86 -9.99
C LEU A 9 -9.54 2.78 -10.21
N THR A 10 -8.53 3.09 -11.02
CA THR A 10 -7.30 2.30 -11.09
C THR A 10 -6.50 2.46 -9.80
N ILE A 11 -5.56 1.55 -9.53
CA ILE A 11 -4.67 1.67 -8.37
C ILE A 11 -3.80 2.93 -8.48
N GLU A 12 -3.43 3.34 -9.69
CA GLU A 12 -2.70 4.57 -9.95
C GLU A 12 -3.53 5.81 -9.61
N GLU A 13 -4.82 5.82 -9.97
CA GLU A 13 -5.74 6.91 -9.62
C GLU A 13 -5.95 6.98 -8.10
N VAL A 14 -6.12 5.84 -7.43
CA VAL A 14 -6.21 5.78 -5.95
C VAL A 14 -4.92 6.29 -5.31
N ALA A 15 -3.75 5.93 -5.85
CA ALA A 15 -2.47 6.39 -5.34
C ALA A 15 -2.32 7.91 -5.46
N GLU A 16 -2.84 8.51 -6.54
CA GLU A 16 -2.84 9.96 -6.73
C GLU A 16 -3.77 10.66 -5.73
N GLU A 17 -4.96 10.12 -5.49
CA GLU A 17 -5.86 10.64 -4.44
C GLU A 17 -5.22 10.58 -3.05
N CYS A 18 -4.46 9.51 -2.76
CA CYS A 18 -3.79 9.36 -1.46
C CYS A 18 -2.74 10.45 -1.22
N LYS A 19 -1.98 10.88 -2.24
CA LYS A 19 -0.93 11.91 -2.10
C LYS A 19 -1.44 13.21 -1.52
N ASN A 20 -2.64 13.61 -1.94
CA ASN A 20 -3.27 14.87 -1.55
C ASN A 20 -4.31 14.69 -0.43
N CYS A 21 -4.33 13.53 0.25
CA CYS A 21 -5.32 13.25 1.27
C CYS A 21 -5.00 13.98 2.59
N GLU A 22 -5.93 14.81 3.05
CA GLU A 22 -5.87 15.55 4.32
C GLU A 22 -7.04 15.19 5.26
N LYS A 23 -7.70 14.04 5.02
CA LYS A 23 -8.93 13.65 5.73
C LYS A 23 -8.72 13.22 7.19
N CYS A 24 -7.49 13.07 7.66
CA CYS A 24 -7.15 12.73 9.04
C CYS A 24 -5.78 13.28 9.42
N PRO A 25 -5.47 13.51 10.72
CA PRO A 25 -4.24 14.17 11.17
C PRO A 25 -2.91 13.54 10.77
N LEU A 26 -2.89 12.28 10.30
CA LEU A 26 -1.66 11.60 9.85
C LEU A 26 -0.96 12.33 8.70
N TYR A 27 -1.70 13.12 7.91
CA TYR A 27 -1.12 13.94 6.85
C TYR A 27 -0.13 15.00 7.34
N ILE A 28 -0.23 15.40 8.60
CA ILE A 28 0.61 16.44 9.20
C ILE A 28 2.03 15.90 9.41
N SER A 29 2.16 14.62 9.75
CA SER A 29 3.44 14.02 10.16
C SER A 29 4.14 13.20 9.10
N ARG A 30 3.42 12.70 8.07
CA ARG A 30 4.03 11.88 7.02
C ARG A 30 4.99 12.70 6.15
N THR A 31 6.10 12.10 5.76
CA THR A 31 7.02 12.64 4.75
C THR A 31 6.56 12.27 3.35
N LYS A 32 6.17 11.00 3.14
CA LYS A 32 5.65 10.50 1.87
C LYS A 32 4.49 9.56 2.13
N VAL A 33 3.42 9.72 1.35
CA VAL A 33 2.33 8.75 1.35
C VAL A 33 2.83 7.38 0.86
N VAL A 34 2.27 6.31 1.41
CA VAL A 34 2.58 4.93 0.98
C VAL A 34 1.31 4.21 0.50
N PRO A 35 0.87 4.41 -0.76
CA PRO A 35 -0.40 3.89 -1.25
C PRO A 35 -0.47 2.36 -1.36
N GLY A 36 0.63 1.71 -1.72
CA GLY A 36 0.74 0.29 -2.02
C GLY A 36 1.55 0.04 -3.29
N GLU A 37 1.98 -1.19 -3.52
CA GLU A 37 2.74 -1.57 -4.72
C GLU A 37 2.45 -3.02 -5.14
N GLY A 38 2.85 -3.37 -6.36
CA GLY A 38 2.77 -4.73 -6.89
C GLY A 38 1.70 -4.92 -7.96
N ASN A 39 1.24 -6.15 -8.14
CA ASN A 39 0.29 -6.51 -9.18
C ASN A 39 -1.15 -6.21 -8.75
N ALA A 40 -1.70 -5.10 -9.29
CA ALA A 40 -3.09 -4.68 -9.09
C ALA A 40 -4.15 -5.73 -9.50
N LYS A 41 -3.78 -6.73 -10.30
CA LYS A 41 -4.65 -7.84 -10.72
C LYS A 41 -4.39 -9.14 -9.95
N SER A 42 -3.57 -9.10 -8.89
CA SER A 42 -3.30 -10.29 -8.08
C SER A 42 -4.57 -10.80 -7.41
N LYS A 43 -4.63 -12.12 -7.20
CA LYS A 43 -5.69 -12.77 -6.41
C LYS A 43 -5.46 -12.62 -4.91
N VAL A 44 -4.26 -12.22 -4.50
CA VAL A 44 -3.86 -12.10 -3.09
C VAL A 44 -3.36 -10.69 -2.83
N MET A 45 -3.86 -10.12 -1.72
CA MET A 45 -3.44 -8.81 -1.24
C MET A 45 -2.95 -8.94 0.21
N PHE A 46 -1.79 -8.35 0.49
CA PHE A 46 -1.25 -8.25 1.84
C PHE A 46 -1.51 -6.86 2.40
N ILE A 47 -2.10 -6.78 3.60
CA ILE A 47 -2.48 -5.51 4.24
C ILE A 47 -1.87 -5.44 5.63
N GLY A 48 -0.95 -4.49 5.83
CA GLY A 48 -0.42 -4.14 7.14
C GLY A 48 -1.23 -3.04 7.83
N GLU A 49 -0.76 -2.61 9.00
CA GLU A 49 -1.43 -1.56 9.78
C GLU A 49 -1.15 -0.17 9.22
N ALA A 50 0.11 0.26 9.24
CA ALA A 50 0.55 1.61 8.90
C ALA A 50 1.98 1.63 8.33
N PRO A 51 2.37 2.69 7.58
CA PRO A 51 3.76 2.93 7.22
C PRO A 51 4.63 3.16 8.46
N GLY A 52 5.78 2.49 8.54
CA GLY A 52 6.83 2.79 9.51
C GLY A 52 7.75 3.90 9.02
N GLU A 53 8.81 4.19 9.79
CA GLU A 53 9.80 5.22 9.49
C GLU A 53 10.48 5.01 8.12
N GLU A 54 10.95 3.78 7.83
CA GLU A 54 11.60 3.51 6.56
C GLU A 54 10.63 3.58 5.36
N GLU A 55 9.39 3.13 5.56
CA GLU A 55 8.33 3.21 4.55
C GLU A 55 7.99 4.66 4.22
N ASP A 56 7.80 5.50 5.24
CA ASP A 56 7.51 6.93 5.11
C ASP A 56 8.65 7.67 4.39
N LEU A 57 9.90 7.41 4.75
CA LEU A 57 11.06 8.03 4.11
C LEU A 57 11.22 7.58 2.64
N LYS A 58 10.93 6.32 2.33
CA LYS A 58 11.13 5.74 0.99
C LYS A 58 9.89 5.87 0.10
N GLY A 59 8.71 6.09 0.65
CA GLY A 59 7.43 6.08 -0.08
C GLY A 59 7.05 4.69 -0.59
N LYS A 60 7.49 3.62 0.09
CA LYS A 60 7.29 2.23 -0.34
C LYS A 60 6.86 1.34 0.82
N PRO A 61 5.90 0.43 0.63
CA PRO A 61 5.39 -0.41 1.70
C PRO A 61 6.37 -1.54 2.05
N PHE A 62 6.45 -1.92 3.33
CA PHE A 62 7.23 -3.07 3.81
C PHE A 62 8.69 -3.09 3.32
N VAL A 63 9.43 -2.02 3.57
CA VAL A 63 10.86 -1.87 3.22
C VAL A 63 11.78 -1.92 4.45
N GLY A 64 11.24 -1.69 5.64
CA GLY A 64 11.94 -1.85 6.92
C GLY A 64 12.08 -3.30 7.36
N LYS A 65 12.54 -3.52 8.60
CA LYS A 65 12.84 -4.85 9.15
C LYS A 65 11.68 -5.84 9.07
N ALA A 66 10.46 -5.40 9.39
CA ALA A 66 9.27 -6.23 9.31
C ALA A 66 8.96 -6.64 7.86
N GLY A 67 9.11 -5.72 6.91
CA GLY A 67 8.93 -6.00 5.49
C GLY A 67 9.98 -6.93 4.89
N GLN A 68 11.24 -6.83 5.35
CA GLN A 68 12.29 -7.77 4.99
C GLN A 68 12.00 -9.18 5.51
N LEU A 69 11.49 -9.31 6.75
CA LEU A 69 11.05 -10.59 7.29
C LEU A 69 9.88 -11.17 6.48
N LEU A 70 8.87 -10.36 6.18
CA LEU A 70 7.74 -10.78 5.33
C LEU A 70 8.23 -11.25 3.95
N THR A 71 9.15 -10.52 3.33
CA THR A 71 9.74 -10.90 2.04
C THR A 71 10.42 -12.27 2.12
N LYS A 72 11.18 -12.55 3.18
CA LYS A 72 11.82 -13.87 3.39
C LYS A 72 10.79 -14.99 3.57
N ILE A 73 9.70 -14.73 4.31
CA ILE A 73 8.61 -15.71 4.51
C ILE A 73 7.94 -16.00 3.17
N MET A 74 7.60 -14.98 2.38
CA MET A 74 7.01 -15.15 1.05
C MET A 74 7.91 -15.95 0.11
N GLN A 75 9.21 -15.65 0.12
CA GLN A 75 10.21 -16.38 -0.67
C GLN A 75 10.31 -17.85 -0.26
N SER A 76 10.12 -18.18 1.02
CA SER A 76 10.13 -19.57 1.49
C SER A 76 8.98 -20.44 0.96
N VAL A 77 7.96 -19.79 0.38
CA VAL A 77 6.78 -20.43 -0.24
C VAL A 77 6.60 -20.01 -1.70
N ASP A 78 7.68 -19.60 -2.36
CA ASP A 78 7.72 -19.22 -3.79
C ASP A 78 6.78 -18.08 -4.20
N ILE A 79 6.42 -17.19 -3.27
CA ILE A 79 5.64 -15.98 -3.59
C ILE A 79 6.61 -14.82 -3.79
N LYS A 80 6.55 -14.16 -4.97
CA LYS A 80 7.33 -12.96 -5.25
C LYS A 80 6.51 -11.69 -5.00
N ARG A 81 7.18 -10.56 -4.76
CA ARG A 81 6.47 -9.29 -4.45
C ARG A 81 5.70 -8.78 -5.66
N GLU A 82 6.20 -9.02 -6.87
CA GLU A 82 5.55 -8.70 -8.13
C GLU A 82 4.30 -9.54 -8.41
N ASP A 83 4.09 -10.67 -7.73
CA ASP A 83 2.92 -11.53 -7.92
C ASP A 83 1.72 -11.11 -7.05
N ILE A 84 1.93 -10.22 -6.09
CA ILE A 84 0.93 -9.78 -5.11
C ILE A 84 0.71 -8.27 -5.19
N PHE A 85 -0.39 -7.80 -4.60
CA PHE A 85 -0.51 -6.40 -4.21
C PHE A 85 -0.28 -6.26 -2.70
N ILE A 86 0.51 -5.28 -2.27
CA ILE A 86 0.85 -5.09 -0.86
C ILE A 86 0.67 -3.63 -0.44
N THR A 87 0.04 -3.41 0.70
CA THR A 87 -0.24 -2.06 1.23
C THR A 87 -0.50 -2.05 2.74
N ASN A 88 -0.80 -0.87 3.29
CA ASN A 88 -1.24 -0.68 4.67
C ASN A 88 -2.70 -0.19 4.76
N MET A 89 -3.32 -0.35 5.92
CA MET A 89 -4.67 0.15 6.17
C MET A 89 -4.71 1.69 6.19
N THR A 90 -3.71 2.31 6.82
CA THR A 90 -3.46 3.76 6.76
C THR A 90 -2.35 4.09 5.77
N LYS A 91 -2.30 5.34 5.27
CA LYS A 91 -1.42 5.77 4.16
C LYS A 91 -0.50 6.90 4.55
#